data_AF-A0A3A8IHC9-F1
#
_entry.id   AF-A0A3A8IHC9-F1
#
_cell.length_a   1.000
_cell.length_b   1.000
_cell.length_c   1.000
_cell.angle_alpha   90.00
_cell.angle_beta   90.00
_cell.angle_gamma   90.00
#
_symmetry.space_group_name_H-M   'P 1'
#
loop_
_entity.id
_entity.type
_entity.pdbx_description
1 polymer ?
#
loop_
_entity_poly.entity_id
_entity_poly.type
_entity_poly.pdbx_seq_one_letter_code
_entity_poly.pdbx_strand_id
1 'polypeptide(L)'
;MSQERLQQSLSAGPHHLLSQLVGAWEGVARTWFQPDKVEDESPITGSFQSVLDGRFVVHQYTSAMGGTPLTGIATLGYHLDGQRFTMSWVDTFHVGTDIMALQGEAGVSDRFSVLGSYSVGEQSPRWGWRVDIQVTGPDSLVVTHFNIEPGAEPQRAIEIQYKRRS
;
A
#
# COMPACT_ATOMS: atom_id res chain seq x y z
N MET A 1 28.07 -6.62 8.90
CA MET A 1 27.31 -7.41 7.91
C MET A 1 25.82 -7.02 7.83
N SER A 2 24.94 -7.35 8.79
CA SER A 2 23.50 -6.98 8.68
C SER A 2 23.23 -5.48 8.79
N GLN A 3 23.94 -4.78 9.68
CA GLN A 3 23.78 -3.35 9.91
C GLN A 3 24.35 -2.50 8.76
N GLU A 4 25.49 -2.88 8.18
CA GLU A 4 26.07 -2.19 7.02
C GLU A 4 25.18 -2.31 5.78
N ARG A 5 24.61 -3.51 5.52
CA ARG A 5 23.64 -3.71 4.43
C ARG A 5 22.40 -2.85 4.60
N LEU A 6 21.90 -2.73 5.84
CA LEU A 6 20.79 -1.83 6.13
C LEU A 6 21.16 -0.37 5.86
N GLN A 7 22.34 0.09 6.32
CA GLN A 7 22.77 1.47 6.09
C GLN A 7 22.93 1.79 4.60
N GLN A 8 23.47 0.86 3.82
CA GLN A 8 23.53 1.00 2.36
C GLN A 8 22.12 1.05 1.73
N SER A 9 21.18 0.25 2.23
CA SER A 9 19.81 0.26 1.74
C SER A 9 19.06 1.55 2.09
N LEU A 10 19.34 2.13 3.26
CA LEU A 10 18.78 3.40 3.72
C LEU A 10 19.31 4.60 2.93
N SER A 11 20.55 4.53 2.43
CA SER A 11 21.15 5.64 1.68
C SER A 11 20.72 5.69 0.21
N ALA A 12 20.61 4.55 -0.46
CA ALA A 12 20.34 4.51 -1.91
C ALA A 12 19.62 3.24 -2.39
N GLY A 13 18.92 2.52 -1.51
CA GLY A 13 18.25 1.25 -1.84
C GLY A 13 16.75 1.21 -1.50
N PRO A 14 16.18 0.01 -1.33
CA PRO A 14 14.75 -0.15 -1.04
C PRO A 14 14.25 0.57 0.22
N HIS A 15 15.05 0.61 1.29
CA HIS A 15 14.68 1.36 2.50
C HIS A 15 14.74 2.88 2.25
N HIS A 16 15.63 3.34 1.37
CA HIS A 16 15.61 4.73 0.91
C HIS A 16 14.28 5.06 0.19
N LEU A 17 13.80 4.21 -0.71
CA LEU A 17 12.49 4.39 -1.34
C LEU A 17 11.36 4.47 -0.31
N LEU A 18 11.32 3.57 0.68
CA LEU A 18 10.33 3.64 1.77
C LEU A 18 10.44 4.95 2.55
N SER A 19 11.66 5.45 2.79
CA SER A 19 11.88 6.70 3.52
C SER A 19 11.28 7.92 2.82
N GLN A 20 11.16 7.90 1.49
CA GLN A 20 10.55 9.00 0.72
C GLN A 20 9.04 9.15 0.96
N LEU A 21 8.38 8.07 1.42
CA LEU A 21 6.96 8.08 1.77
C LEU A 21 6.69 8.84 3.08
N VAL A 22 7.68 8.93 3.97
CA VAL A 22 7.51 9.47 5.33
C VAL A 22 6.99 10.91 5.27
N GLY A 23 5.95 11.20 6.05
CA GLY A 23 5.31 12.50 6.11
C GLY A 23 3.81 12.45 6.37
N ALA A 24 3.19 13.62 6.45
CA ALA A 24 1.74 13.78 6.47
C ALA A 24 1.23 14.03 5.06
N TRP A 25 0.07 13.44 4.75
CA TRP A 25 -0.51 13.44 3.41
C TRP A 25 -2.02 13.65 3.47
N GLU A 26 -2.54 14.30 2.44
CA GLU A 26 -3.96 14.46 2.19
C GLU A 26 -4.24 14.28 0.70
N GLY A 27 -5.47 13.92 0.37
CA GLY A 27 -5.77 13.56 -1.01
C GLY A 27 -7.20 13.08 -1.22
N VAL A 28 -7.36 12.35 -2.31
CA VAL A 28 -8.64 11.77 -2.72
C VAL A 28 -8.46 10.28 -2.97
N ALA A 29 -9.32 9.48 -2.36
CA ALA A 29 -9.48 8.06 -2.63
C ALA A 29 -10.65 7.87 -3.59
N ARG A 30 -10.43 7.12 -4.66
CA ARG A 30 -11.47 6.69 -5.60
C ARG A 30 -11.60 5.19 -5.55
N THR A 31 -12.84 4.71 -5.61
CA THR A 31 -13.17 3.28 -5.55
C THR A 31 -13.95 2.86 -6.80
N TRP A 32 -13.64 1.68 -7.32
CA TRP A 32 -14.29 1.06 -8.47
C TRP A 32 -14.83 -0.32 -8.08
N PHE A 33 -16.08 -0.61 -8.43
CA PHE A 33 -16.62 -1.99 -8.41
C PHE A 33 -16.74 -2.60 -9.81
N GLN A 34 -16.64 -1.76 -10.84
CA GLN A 34 -16.66 -2.14 -12.24
C GLN A 34 -15.57 -1.37 -12.99
N PRO A 35 -15.06 -1.91 -14.11
CA PRO A 35 -14.15 -1.17 -14.98
C PRO A 35 -14.75 0.18 -15.38
N ASP A 36 -13.90 1.21 -15.45
CA ASP A 36 -14.19 2.54 -16.00
C ASP A 36 -15.27 3.38 -15.30
N LYS A 37 -15.89 2.91 -14.22
CA LYS A 37 -16.88 3.66 -13.44
C LYS A 37 -16.44 3.86 -11.99
N VAL A 38 -16.16 5.10 -11.61
CA VAL A 38 -15.93 5.48 -10.21
C VAL A 38 -17.26 5.34 -9.46
N GLU A 39 -17.26 4.51 -8.43
CA GLU A 39 -18.44 4.27 -7.58
C GLU A 39 -18.44 5.17 -6.34
N ASP A 40 -17.27 5.47 -5.79
CA ASP A 40 -17.11 6.37 -4.66
C ASP A 40 -15.86 7.24 -4.84
N GLU A 41 -15.96 8.50 -4.43
CA GLU A 41 -14.84 9.42 -4.30
C GLU A 41 -14.93 10.09 -2.93
N SER A 42 -13.89 9.90 -2.11
CA SER A 42 -13.86 10.37 -0.72
C SER A 42 -12.52 11.05 -0.40
N PRO A 43 -12.52 12.15 0.38
CA PRO A 43 -11.29 12.72 0.91
C PRO A 43 -10.57 11.71 1.82
N ILE A 44 -9.25 11.69 1.75
CA ILE A 44 -8.42 10.81 2.58
C ILE A 44 -7.26 11.61 3.18
N THR A 45 -6.99 11.38 4.45
CA THR A 45 -5.80 11.88 5.14
C THR A 45 -5.00 10.71 5.68
N GLY A 46 -3.67 10.81 5.63
CA GLY A 46 -2.81 9.76 6.16
C GLY A 46 -1.44 10.26 6.60
N SER A 47 -0.76 9.45 7.41
CA SER A 47 0.62 9.67 7.82
C SER A 47 1.44 8.43 7.57
N PHE A 48 2.65 8.61 7.04
CA PHE A 48 3.66 7.56 6.94
C PHE A 48 4.75 7.89 7.95
N GLN A 49 5.02 6.97 8.88
CA GLN A 49 6.01 7.14 9.93
C GLN A 49 7.09 6.07 9.82
N SER A 50 8.36 6.50 9.83
CA SER A 50 9.50 5.58 9.97
C SER A 50 9.53 4.99 11.38
N VAL A 51 9.68 3.68 11.49
CA VAL A 51 9.74 2.98 12.79
C VAL A 51 10.91 1.98 12.81
N LEU A 52 11.32 1.62 14.03
CA LEU A 52 12.37 0.61 14.27
C LEU A 52 13.66 0.92 13.49
N ASP A 53 14.16 2.15 13.65
CA ASP A 53 15.41 2.64 13.04
C ASP A 53 15.41 2.62 11.50
N GLY A 54 14.26 2.92 10.88
CA GLY A 54 14.13 2.97 9.42
C GLY A 54 13.96 1.62 8.75
N ARG A 55 13.75 0.54 9.51
CA ARG A 55 13.48 -0.79 8.96
C ARG A 55 12.09 -0.91 8.36
N PHE A 56 11.14 -0.16 8.90
CA PHE A 56 9.75 -0.19 8.44
C PHE A 56 9.17 1.21 8.36
N VAL A 57 8.10 1.33 7.57
CA VAL A 57 7.25 2.51 7.53
C VAL A 57 5.82 2.09 7.84
N VAL A 58 5.18 2.77 8.78
CA VAL A 58 3.76 2.55 9.12
C VAL A 58 2.94 3.67 8.49
N HIS A 59 2.00 3.29 7.62
CA HIS A 59 0.98 4.16 7.06
C HIS A 59 -0.29 4.03 7.88
N GLN A 60 -0.80 5.12 8.41
CA GLN A 60 -2.12 5.19 9.05
C GLN A 60 -2.97 6.18 8.28
N TYR A 61 -4.24 5.85 8.02
CA TYR A 61 -5.12 6.73 7.26
C TYR A 61 -6.59 6.66 7.69
N THR A 62 -7.30 7.73 7.36
CA THR A 62 -8.75 7.91 7.57
C THR A 62 -9.38 8.42 6.27
N SER A 63 -10.52 7.85 5.90
CA SER A 63 -11.31 8.19 4.71
C SER A 63 -12.81 7.94 5.00
N ALA A 64 -13.63 7.96 3.97
CA ALA A 64 -14.96 7.39 3.97
C ALA A 64 -15.17 6.45 2.76
N MET A 65 -16.22 5.65 2.80
CA MET A 65 -16.79 4.95 1.64
C MET A 65 -18.32 5.03 1.73
N GLY A 66 -18.98 5.59 0.71
CA GLY A 66 -20.44 5.77 0.73
C GLY A 66 -20.94 6.55 1.95
N GLY A 67 -20.14 7.51 2.43
CA GLY A 67 -20.41 8.30 3.63
C GLY A 67 -20.11 7.60 4.97
N THR A 68 -19.73 6.33 4.96
CA THR A 68 -19.33 5.59 6.18
C THR A 68 -17.84 5.80 6.47
N PRO A 69 -17.44 6.20 7.70
CA PRO A 69 -16.03 6.36 8.05
C PRO A 69 -15.22 5.07 7.86
N LEU A 70 -14.01 5.22 7.31
CA LEU A 70 -13.06 4.14 7.08
C LEU A 70 -11.71 4.51 7.68
N THR A 71 -11.07 3.57 8.38
CA THR A 71 -9.70 3.72 8.87
C THR A 71 -8.87 2.50 8.54
N GLY A 72 -7.59 2.69 8.24
CA GLY A 72 -6.69 1.57 7.96
C GLY A 72 -5.25 1.84 8.35
N ILE A 73 -4.49 0.74 8.39
CA ILE A 73 -3.08 0.72 8.75
C ILE A 73 -2.35 -0.23 7.79
N ALA A 74 -1.24 0.22 7.25
CA ALA A 74 -0.29 -0.64 6.55
C ALA A 74 1.11 -0.55 7.17
N THR A 75 1.78 -1.68 7.33
CA THR A 75 3.22 -1.70 7.68
C THR A 75 4.01 -2.15 6.47
N LEU A 76 4.94 -1.32 6.03
CA LEU A 76 5.78 -1.50 4.85
C LEU A 76 7.21 -1.82 5.28
N GLY A 77 7.86 -2.75 4.59
CA GLY A 77 9.26 -3.10 4.83
C GLY A 77 9.93 -3.71 3.61
N TYR A 78 11.24 -3.95 3.72
CA TYR A 78 12.00 -4.68 2.70
C TYR A 78 12.90 -5.73 3.35
N HIS A 79 12.71 -6.98 2.95
CA HIS A 79 13.50 -8.10 3.46
C HIS A 79 14.82 -8.22 2.68
N LEU A 80 15.94 -7.80 3.29
CA LEU A 80 17.25 -7.72 2.62
C LEU A 80 17.74 -9.06 2.06
N ASP A 81 17.60 -10.15 2.80
CA ASP A 81 18.11 -11.47 2.38
C ASP A 81 17.21 -12.11 1.31
N GLY A 82 15.90 -11.88 1.39
CA GLY A 82 14.92 -12.39 0.43
C GLY A 82 14.61 -11.42 -0.71
N GLN A 83 15.29 -10.28 -0.73
CA GLN A 83 15.23 -9.24 -1.78
C GLN A 83 13.82 -8.88 -2.24
N ARG A 84 12.92 -8.65 -1.28
CA ARG A 84 11.51 -8.38 -1.57
C ARG A 84 10.90 -7.36 -0.62
N PHE A 85 9.98 -6.56 -1.13
CA PHE A 85 9.09 -5.75 -0.33
C PHE A 85 8.09 -6.63 0.41
N THR A 86 7.73 -6.20 1.61
CA THR A 86 6.74 -6.85 2.46
C THR A 86 5.76 -5.82 2.96
N MET A 87 4.49 -6.18 3.00
CA MET A 87 3.44 -5.35 3.55
C MET A 87 2.49 -6.18 4.40
N SER A 88 2.05 -5.63 5.52
CA SER A 88 0.81 -6.04 6.17
C SER A 88 -0.22 -4.94 6.02
N TRP A 89 -1.48 -5.31 5.80
CA TRP A 89 -2.56 -4.34 5.63
C TRP A 89 -3.80 -4.78 6.40
N VAL A 90 -4.38 -3.82 7.12
CA VAL A 90 -5.65 -3.94 7.81
C VAL A 90 -6.46 -2.67 7.65
N ASP A 91 -7.78 -2.80 7.60
CA ASP A 91 -8.70 -1.68 7.67
C ASP A 91 -10.08 -2.11 8.19
N THR A 92 -10.96 -1.13 8.35
CA THR A 92 -12.31 -1.34 8.88
C THR A 92 -13.33 -1.78 7.82
N PHE A 93 -12.91 -2.08 6.58
CA PHE A 93 -13.84 -2.28 5.47
C PHE A 93 -13.55 -3.52 4.60
N HIS A 94 -12.32 -3.70 4.13
CA HIS A 94 -11.97 -4.68 3.11
C HIS A 94 -11.53 -6.03 3.69
N VAL A 95 -10.75 -6.03 4.78
CA VAL A 95 -10.13 -7.26 5.30
C VAL A 95 -10.91 -7.92 6.45
N GLY A 96 -11.99 -7.29 6.92
CA GLY A 96 -12.75 -7.77 8.07
C GLY A 96 -11.87 -7.87 9.33
N THR A 97 -11.70 -9.08 9.87
CA THR A 97 -10.83 -9.36 11.03
C THR A 97 -9.54 -10.10 10.65
N ASP A 98 -9.22 -10.17 9.35
CA ASP A 98 -7.98 -10.80 8.86
C ASP A 98 -6.85 -9.76 8.73
N ILE A 99 -5.60 -10.24 8.67
CA ILE A 99 -4.43 -9.43 8.35
C ILE A 99 -3.94 -9.86 6.97
N MET A 100 -4.06 -8.98 5.99
CA MET A 100 -3.55 -9.27 4.66
C MET A 100 -2.03 -9.10 4.65
N ALA A 101 -1.31 -10.21 4.45
CA ALA A 101 0.12 -10.21 4.19
C ALA A 101 0.37 -10.17 2.68
N LEU A 102 1.25 -9.26 2.24
CA LEU A 102 1.61 -9.07 0.85
C LEU A 102 3.13 -9.08 0.70
N GLN A 103 3.60 -9.60 -0.42
CA GLN A 103 5.01 -9.62 -0.80
C GLN A 103 5.15 -9.23 -2.26
N GLY A 104 6.27 -8.63 -2.62
CA GLY A 104 6.54 -8.37 -4.02
C GLY A 104 7.94 -7.85 -4.27
N GLU A 105 8.25 -7.71 -5.55
CA GLU A 105 9.58 -7.33 -6.00
C GLU A 105 9.68 -5.81 -6.18
N ALA A 106 10.90 -5.31 -6.20
CA ALA A 106 11.14 -3.93 -6.59
C ALA A 106 10.68 -3.70 -8.03
N GLY A 107 9.88 -2.67 -8.26
CA GLY A 107 9.70 -2.12 -9.59
C GLY A 107 10.88 -1.22 -9.97
N VAL A 108 10.66 -0.34 -10.95
CA VAL A 108 11.55 0.81 -11.24
C VAL A 108 11.78 1.64 -9.96
N SER A 109 12.88 2.40 -9.87
CA SER A 109 13.34 3.09 -8.65
C SER A 109 12.32 3.97 -7.91
N ASP A 110 11.22 4.36 -8.55
CA ASP A 110 10.17 5.24 -8.01
C ASP A 110 8.93 4.47 -7.50
N ARG A 111 8.91 3.14 -7.61
CA ARG A 111 7.73 2.32 -7.31
C ARG A 111 8.05 0.93 -6.77
N PHE A 112 7.12 0.36 -6.03
CA PHE A 112 7.09 -1.06 -5.75
C PHE A 112 5.67 -1.60 -5.82
N SER A 113 5.56 -2.91 -6.02
CA SER A 113 4.30 -3.64 -6.09
C SER A 113 4.36 -4.80 -5.12
N VAL A 114 3.29 -5.04 -4.37
CA VAL A 114 3.15 -6.18 -3.46
C VAL A 114 1.84 -6.90 -3.74
N LEU A 115 1.86 -8.22 -3.69
CA LEU A 115 0.71 -9.09 -3.92
C LEU A 115 0.45 -9.94 -2.68
N GLY A 116 -0.80 -9.94 -2.24
CA GLY A 116 -1.33 -10.84 -1.23
C GLY A 116 -2.54 -11.60 -1.78
N SER A 117 -3.22 -12.29 -0.87
CA SER A 117 -4.51 -12.92 -1.18
C SER A 117 -5.45 -12.88 0.00
N TYR A 118 -6.75 -12.93 -0.26
CA TYR A 118 -7.80 -12.94 0.75
C TYR A 118 -8.91 -13.94 0.40
N SER A 119 -9.69 -14.31 1.42
CA SER A 119 -10.85 -15.20 1.25
C SER A 119 -12.11 -14.37 1.00
N VAL A 120 -12.91 -14.78 0.01
CA VAL A 120 -14.26 -14.23 -0.23
C VAL A 120 -15.39 -15.15 0.28
N GLY A 121 -15.03 -16.33 0.78
CA GLY A 121 -15.94 -17.32 1.36
C GLY A 121 -15.23 -18.66 1.56
N GLU A 122 -15.72 -19.51 2.47
CA GLU A 122 -15.02 -20.75 2.88
C GLU A 122 -14.73 -21.72 1.73
N GLN A 123 -15.59 -21.77 0.72
CA GLN A 123 -15.49 -22.71 -0.40
C GLN A 123 -14.98 -22.05 -1.69
N SER A 124 -14.68 -20.75 -1.66
CA SER A 124 -14.19 -20.03 -2.82
C SER A 124 -12.67 -20.08 -2.90
N PRO A 125 -12.06 -20.17 -4.10
CA PRO A 125 -10.64 -19.94 -4.23
C PRO A 125 -10.28 -18.54 -3.71
N ARG A 126 -9.07 -18.39 -3.16
CA ARG A 126 -8.59 -17.09 -2.68
C ARG A 126 -8.43 -16.12 -3.83
N TRP A 127 -8.83 -14.88 -3.63
CA TRP A 127 -8.64 -13.79 -4.58
C TRP A 127 -7.30 -13.11 -4.32
N GLY A 128 -6.66 -12.64 -5.38
CA GLY A 128 -5.43 -11.85 -5.27
C GLY A 128 -5.74 -10.40 -4.96
N TRP A 129 -4.85 -9.76 -4.21
CA TRP A 129 -4.92 -8.33 -3.95
C TRP A 129 -3.54 -7.71 -4.12
N ARG A 130 -3.39 -6.85 -5.13
CA ARG A 130 -2.12 -6.18 -5.45
C ARG A 130 -2.18 -4.73 -4.99
N VAL A 131 -1.11 -4.23 -4.41
CA VAL A 131 -0.94 -2.82 -4.07
C VAL A 131 0.31 -2.30 -4.75
N ASP A 132 0.14 -1.28 -5.58
CA ASP A 132 1.23 -0.54 -6.22
C ASP A 132 1.39 0.80 -5.49
N ILE A 133 2.61 1.11 -5.06
CA ILE A 133 2.94 2.37 -4.39
C ILE A 133 4.01 3.08 -5.21
N GLN A 134 3.70 4.30 -5.68
CA GLN A 134 4.57 5.08 -6.54
C GLN A 134 4.76 6.51 -6.05
N VAL A 135 6.02 6.91 -5.87
CA VAL A 135 6.40 8.32 -5.68
C VAL A 135 6.37 9.01 -7.03
N THR A 136 5.41 9.91 -7.23
CA THR A 136 5.19 10.60 -8.53
C THR A 136 5.79 12.02 -8.56
N GLY A 137 6.28 12.49 -7.42
CA GLY A 137 7.01 13.74 -7.26
C GLY A 137 7.42 13.94 -5.80
N PRO A 138 8.18 15.01 -5.47
CA PRO A 138 8.66 15.25 -4.09
C PRO A 138 7.54 15.26 -3.04
N ASP A 139 6.39 15.80 -3.44
CA ASP A 139 5.20 15.98 -2.60
C ASP A 139 3.97 15.28 -3.22
N SER A 140 4.19 14.19 -3.96
CA SER A 140 3.11 13.47 -4.65
C SER A 140 3.32 11.97 -4.63
N LEU A 141 2.27 11.25 -4.22
CA LEU A 141 2.26 9.81 -4.03
C LEU A 141 0.97 9.25 -4.62
N VAL A 142 1.06 8.15 -5.36
CA VAL A 142 -0.10 7.40 -5.83
C VAL A 142 -0.03 5.99 -5.25
N VAL A 143 -1.13 5.54 -4.65
CA VAL A 143 -1.31 4.17 -4.14
C VAL A 143 -2.49 3.56 -4.87
N THR A 144 -2.26 2.46 -5.59
CA THR A 144 -3.30 1.80 -6.38
C THR A 144 -3.47 0.38 -5.93
N HIS A 145 -4.69 0.01 -5.54
CA HIS A 145 -5.06 -1.34 -5.17
C HIS A 145 -5.78 -1.99 -6.34
N PHE A 146 -5.47 -3.26 -6.58
CA PHE A 146 -6.10 -4.09 -7.60
C PHE A 146 -6.66 -5.34 -6.96
N ASN A 147 -7.89 -5.66 -7.36
CA ASN A 147 -8.52 -6.93 -7.06
C ASN A 147 -8.28 -7.92 -8.22
N ILE A 148 -8.01 -9.17 -7.91
CA ILE A 148 -7.65 -10.20 -8.90
C ILE A 148 -8.47 -11.46 -8.63
N GLU A 149 -9.50 -11.67 -9.44
CA GLU A 149 -10.26 -12.92 -9.39
C GLU A 149 -9.43 -14.11 -9.91
N PRO A 150 -9.67 -15.34 -9.43
CA PRO A 150 -8.99 -16.52 -9.91
C PRO A 150 -9.10 -16.69 -11.43
N GLY A 151 -7.97 -16.62 -12.13
CA GLY A 151 -7.91 -16.75 -13.59
C GLY A 151 -8.28 -15.48 -14.37
N ALA A 152 -8.49 -14.34 -13.70
CA ALA A 152 -8.77 -13.06 -14.33
C ALA A 152 -7.56 -12.10 -14.27
N GLU A 153 -7.58 -11.09 -15.13
CA GLU A 153 -6.61 -10.00 -15.10
C GLU A 153 -6.88 -9.02 -13.95
N PRO A 154 -5.86 -8.38 -13.36
CA PRO A 154 -6.03 -7.42 -12.29
C PRO A 154 -6.97 -6.26 -12.65
N GLN A 155 -7.97 -6.04 -11.81
CA GLN A 155 -8.92 -4.93 -11.93
C GLN A 155 -8.61 -3.87 -10.88
N ARG A 156 -8.54 -2.60 -11.27
CA ARG A 156 -8.34 -1.50 -10.32
C ARG A 156 -9.53 -1.43 -9.38
N ALA A 157 -9.26 -1.48 -8.08
CA ALA A 157 -10.26 -1.42 -7.02
C ALA A 157 -10.24 -0.07 -6.30
N ILE A 158 -9.04 0.42 -5.95
CA ILE A 158 -8.86 1.68 -5.22
C ILE A 158 -7.69 2.44 -5.84
N GLU A 159 -7.79 3.76 -5.92
CA GLU A 159 -6.69 4.65 -6.25
C GLU A 159 -6.71 5.82 -5.29
N ILE A 160 -5.57 6.04 -4.63
CA ILE A 160 -5.37 7.15 -3.72
C ILE A 160 -4.33 8.07 -4.35
N GLN A 161 -4.73 9.32 -4.57
CA GLN A 161 -3.83 10.37 -5.02
C GLN A 161 -3.53 11.28 -3.83
N TYR A 162 -2.32 11.16 -3.30
CA TYR A 162 -1.85 11.95 -2.17
C TYR A 162 -1.00 13.14 -2.60
N LYS A 163 -1.16 14.24 -1.86
CA LYS A 163 -0.27 15.39 -1.80
C LYS A 163 0.24 15.56 -0.39
N ARG A 164 1.52 15.96 -0.27
CA ARG A 164 2.12 16.17 1.05
C ARG A 164 1.44 17.35 1.72
N ARG A 165 1.08 17.19 2.99
CA ARG A 165 0.56 18.27 3.81
C ARG A 165 1.73 19.10 4.33
N SER A 166 1.70 20.40 4.01
CA SER A 166 2.65 21.41 4.49
C SER A 166 2.60 21.61 5.99
#